data_AF-A0A357CYU3-F1
#
_entry.id   AF-A0A357CYU3-F1
#
_cell.length_a   1.000
_cell.length_b   1.000
_cell.length_c   1.000
_cell.angle_alpha   90.00
_cell.angle_beta   90.00
_cell.angle_gamma   90.00
#
_symmetry.space_group_name_H-M   'P 1'
#
loop_
_entity.id
_entity.type
_entity.pdbx_description
1 polymer ?
#
loop_
_entity_poly.entity_id
_entity_poly.type
_entity_poly.pdbx_seq_one_letter_code
_entity_poly.pdbx_strand_id
1 'polypeptide(L)'
;MPPVKTIARIKKEIDEGYYMVVFCNSSLVFAREFKEETHEIFIYGYNDKKKVFFTSELQGSGFKESEITYENFVKGYRYRYDYLSKNKEQILAMRIFYYDITKIKLKKFDNETYFLLGFIRKINYEIIGSRSKVYLCKPNMEYNTPDIYHEGIACLAGIKESLKKFIDGTIGDIDCYDRLTLSLLKLYEHRKILLRNFKWLYEHFNISNPELLSEINNYEKCCENVKKMYSISLKNDLAHEGKFFVLDDISVKAYLKIIGLITSQFAFELKTLKKCSEMFTAWFYDYRAIKKKIEDGK
;
A
#
# COMPACT_ATOMS: atom_id res chain seq x y z
N MET A 1 0.66 -27.89 2.20
CA MET A 1 -0.36 -28.79 2.78
C MET A 1 -1.01 -29.54 1.63
N PRO A 2 -1.37 -30.83 1.75
CA PRO A 2 -2.03 -31.56 0.65
C PRO A 2 -3.39 -30.93 0.31
N PRO A 3 -3.74 -30.74 -0.98
CA PRO A 3 -4.94 -30.00 -1.39
C PRO A 3 -6.27 -30.45 -0.77
N VAL A 4 -6.43 -31.76 -0.54
CA VAL A 4 -7.68 -32.33 0.01
C VAL A 4 -7.90 -31.94 1.47
N LYS A 5 -6.83 -31.71 2.23
CA LYS A 5 -6.93 -31.29 3.64
C LYS A 5 -7.12 -29.77 3.79
N THR A 6 -6.94 -29.02 2.70
CA THR A 6 -6.93 -27.55 2.73
C THR A 6 -8.31 -26.99 3.06
N ILE A 7 -9.41 -27.57 2.54
CA ILE A 7 -10.77 -27.08 2.82
C ILE A 7 -11.08 -27.13 4.32
N ALA A 8 -10.90 -28.29 4.95
CA ALA A 8 -11.19 -28.49 6.37
C ALA A 8 -10.31 -27.57 7.25
N ARG A 9 -9.05 -27.36 6.86
CA ARG A 9 -8.17 -26.43 7.58
C ARG A 9 -8.65 -24.99 7.48
N ILE A 10 -9.01 -24.52 6.28
CA ILE A 10 -9.51 -23.15 6.08
C ILE A 10 -10.78 -22.92 6.90
N LYS A 11 -11.73 -23.85 6.88
CA LYS A 11 -12.96 -23.75 7.69
C LYS A 11 -12.65 -23.61 9.17
N LYS A 12 -11.78 -24.48 9.70
CA LYS A 12 -11.35 -24.42 11.10
C LYS A 12 -10.77 -23.05 11.47
N GLU A 13 -9.90 -22.49 10.63
CA GLU A 13 -9.31 -21.17 10.91
C GLU A 13 -10.37 -20.06 10.85
N ILE A 14 -11.33 -20.15 9.92
CA ILE A 14 -12.47 -19.23 9.85
C ILE A 14 -13.32 -19.31 11.12
N ASP A 15 -13.62 -20.51 11.61
CA ASP A 15 -14.38 -20.72 12.85
C ASP A 15 -13.63 -20.15 14.08
N GLU A 16 -12.29 -20.15 14.05
CA GLU A 16 -11.43 -19.52 15.07
C GLU A 16 -11.31 -17.97 14.92
N GLY A 17 -12.02 -17.39 13.95
CA GLY A 17 -12.06 -15.96 13.67
C GLY A 17 -10.88 -15.45 12.85
N TYR A 18 -10.22 -16.32 12.09
CA TYR A 18 -9.20 -15.93 11.11
C TYR A 18 -9.80 -15.80 9.70
N TYR A 19 -9.28 -14.86 8.93
CA TYR A 19 -9.41 -14.83 7.48
C TYR A 19 -8.19 -15.51 6.85
N MET A 20 -8.36 -16.05 5.64
CA MET A 20 -7.31 -16.80 4.96
C MET A 20 -6.93 -16.13 3.65
N VAL A 21 -5.64 -16.08 3.34
CA VAL A 21 -5.12 -15.74 2.01
C VAL A 21 -4.39 -16.95 1.47
N VAL A 22 -4.77 -17.44 0.30
CA VAL A 22 -4.18 -18.64 -0.30
C VAL A 22 -3.76 -18.37 -1.73
N PHE A 23 -2.50 -18.68 -2.05
CA PHE A 23 -2.02 -18.63 -3.44
C PHE A 23 -2.57 -19.82 -4.23
N CYS A 24 -3.31 -19.51 -5.29
CA CYS A 24 -3.93 -20.49 -6.18
C CYS A 24 -3.77 -20.04 -7.64
N ASN A 25 -3.94 -20.96 -8.59
CA ASN A 25 -4.21 -20.55 -9.97
C ASN A 25 -5.60 -19.88 -10.04
N SER A 26 -5.64 -18.58 -10.31
CA SER A 26 -6.89 -17.80 -10.26
C SER A 26 -7.86 -18.17 -11.37
N SER A 27 -7.36 -18.45 -12.59
CA SER A 27 -8.20 -18.90 -13.70
C SER A 27 -8.97 -20.17 -13.34
N LEU A 28 -8.33 -21.15 -12.70
CA LEU A 28 -8.99 -22.38 -12.26
C LEU A 28 -9.98 -22.13 -11.11
N VAL A 29 -9.65 -21.24 -10.17
CA VAL A 29 -10.53 -20.90 -9.03
C VAL A 29 -11.82 -20.26 -9.51
N PHE A 30 -11.75 -19.34 -10.48
CA PHE A 30 -12.89 -18.60 -11.01
C PHE A 30 -13.49 -19.20 -12.29
N ALA A 31 -13.10 -20.44 -12.65
CA ALA A 31 -13.56 -21.14 -13.85
C ALA A 31 -13.45 -20.32 -15.15
N ARG A 32 -12.34 -19.62 -15.32
CA ARG A 32 -11.99 -18.82 -16.49
C ARG A 32 -11.10 -19.61 -17.44
N GLU A 33 -10.87 -19.04 -18.62
CA GLU A 33 -9.83 -19.54 -19.53
C GLU A 33 -8.49 -19.67 -18.80
N PHE A 34 -7.86 -20.82 -18.99
CA PHE A 34 -6.66 -21.18 -18.26
C PHE A 34 -5.51 -20.22 -18.58
N LYS A 35 -4.90 -19.70 -17.52
CA LYS A 35 -3.64 -18.96 -17.58
C LYS A 35 -2.71 -19.54 -16.53
N GLU A 36 -1.42 -19.61 -16.82
CA GLU A 36 -0.40 -20.10 -15.88
C GLU A 36 -0.05 -19.06 -14.79
N GLU A 37 -1.05 -18.36 -14.28
CA GLU A 37 -0.90 -17.28 -13.31
C GLU A 37 -1.41 -17.72 -11.94
N THR A 38 -0.61 -17.49 -10.91
CA THR A 38 -1.00 -17.72 -9.53
C THR A 38 -1.22 -16.40 -8.82
N HIS A 39 -2.36 -16.27 -8.14
CA HIS A 39 -2.72 -15.09 -7.38
C HIS A 39 -3.24 -15.47 -5.99
N GLU A 40 -3.20 -14.49 -5.11
CA GLU A 40 -3.76 -14.54 -3.76
C GLU A 40 -5.29 -14.52 -3.79
N ILE A 41 -5.90 -15.49 -3.11
CA ILE A 41 -7.36 -15.60 -2.94
C ILE A 41 -7.68 -15.32 -1.46
N PHE A 42 -8.44 -14.25 -1.20
CA PHE A 42 -8.87 -13.88 0.14
C PHE A 42 -10.19 -14.55 0.51
N ILE A 43 -10.16 -15.42 1.51
CA ILE A 43 -11.33 -16.17 1.97
C ILE A 43 -11.75 -15.66 3.34
N TYR A 44 -12.98 -15.17 3.44
CA TYR A 44 -13.53 -14.61 4.68
C TYR A 44 -14.72 -15.39 5.27
N GLY A 45 -15.18 -16.44 4.59
CA GLY A 45 -16.27 -17.27 5.08
C GLY A 45 -16.51 -18.48 4.19
N TYR A 46 -17.49 -19.31 4.57
CA TYR A 46 -17.88 -20.47 3.80
C TYR A 46 -19.35 -20.83 4.00
N ASN A 47 -19.90 -21.62 3.08
CA ASN A 47 -21.23 -22.21 3.19
C ASN A 47 -21.17 -23.68 2.80
N ASP A 48 -21.36 -24.56 3.78
CA ASP A 48 -21.29 -26.01 3.57
C ASP A 48 -22.45 -26.58 2.75
N LYS A 49 -23.65 -25.98 2.85
CA LYS A 49 -24.80 -26.41 2.05
C LYS A 49 -24.56 -26.16 0.56
N LYS A 50 -23.97 -25.01 0.23
CA LYS A 50 -23.60 -24.63 -1.15
C LYS A 50 -22.24 -25.19 -1.58
N LYS A 51 -21.41 -25.68 -0.64
CA LYS A 51 -20.01 -26.08 -0.86
C LYS A 51 -19.15 -24.99 -1.49
N VAL A 52 -19.23 -23.78 -0.94
CA VAL A 52 -18.48 -22.60 -1.42
C VAL A 52 -17.68 -21.93 -0.29
N PHE A 53 -16.62 -21.25 -0.67
CA PHE A 53 -15.97 -20.19 0.11
C PHE A 53 -16.46 -18.82 -0.37
N PHE A 54 -16.60 -17.89 0.56
CA PHE A 54 -16.82 -16.48 0.25
C PHE A 54 -15.47 -15.77 0.09
N THR A 55 -15.33 -15.02 -1.01
CA THR A 55 -14.12 -14.29 -1.40
C THR A 55 -14.49 -12.93 -1.99
N SER A 56 -13.49 -12.08 -2.22
CA SER A 56 -13.64 -10.93 -3.11
C SER A 56 -12.91 -11.19 -4.43
N GLU A 57 -13.42 -10.57 -5.50
CA GLU A 57 -12.83 -10.61 -6.84
C GLU A 57 -12.79 -9.20 -7.43
N LEU A 58 -11.70 -8.85 -8.10
CA LEU A 58 -11.63 -7.60 -8.86
C LEU A 58 -12.46 -7.73 -10.13
N GLN A 59 -13.57 -6.99 -10.20
CA GLN A 59 -14.45 -6.93 -11.36
C GLN A 59 -14.57 -5.48 -11.83
N GLY A 60 -13.96 -5.16 -12.97
CA GLY A 60 -13.83 -3.78 -13.44
C GLY A 60 -12.91 -2.98 -12.51
N SER A 61 -13.40 -1.85 -11.99
CA SER A 61 -12.63 -0.95 -11.10
C SER A 61 -12.81 -1.21 -9.60
N GLY A 62 -13.53 -2.29 -9.20
CA GLY A 62 -13.84 -2.53 -7.80
C GLY A 62 -13.80 -4.00 -7.40
N PHE A 63 -13.58 -4.24 -6.10
CA PHE A 63 -13.73 -5.56 -5.50
C PHE A 63 -15.20 -5.84 -5.23
N LYS A 64 -15.68 -6.98 -5.71
CA LYS A 64 -17.03 -7.47 -5.44
C LYS A 64 -16.98 -8.79 -4.69
N GLU A 65 -17.97 -9.02 -3.84
CA GLU A 65 -18.16 -10.32 -3.21
C GLU A 65 -18.40 -11.39 -4.28
N SER A 66 -17.79 -12.56 -4.08
CA SER A 66 -17.87 -13.68 -5.00
C SER A 66 -17.85 -14.99 -4.21
N GLU A 67 -18.34 -16.06 -4.83
CA GLU A 67 -18.36 -17.40 -4.27
C GLU A 67 -17.43 -18.30 -5.12
N ILE A 68 -16.54 -19.05 -4.46
CA ILE A 68 -15.71 -20.06 -5.13
C ILE A 68 -16.11 -21.43 -4.63
N THR A 69 -16.38 -22.36 -5.56
CA THR A 69 -16.71 -23.73 -5.17
C THR A 69 -15.50 -24.41 -4.54
N TYR A 70 -15.74 -25.31 -3.60
CA TYR A 70 -14.67 -26.12 -3.00
C TYR A 70 -13.88 -26.90 -4.05
N GLU A 71 -14.55 -27.36 -5.11
CA GLU A 71 -13.92 -28.07 -6.22
C GLU A 71 -12.93 -27.17 -6.98
N ASN A 72 -13.37 -25.99 -7.40
CA ASN A 72 -12.51 -25.06 -8.15
C ASN A 72 -11.35 -24.57 -7.30
N PHE A 73 -11.60 -24.30 -6.01
CA PHE A 73 -10.54 -23.97 -5.07
C PHE A 73 -9.48 -25.08 -4.98
N VAL A 74 -9.89 -26.34 -4.84
CA VAL A 74 -8.95 -27.47 -4.79
C VAL A 74 -8.18 -27.64 -6.10
N LYS A 75 -8.81 -27.44 -7.25
CA LYS A 75 -8.13 -27.46 -8.56
C LYS A 75 -7.05 -26.38 -8.64
N GLY A 76 -7.40 -25.13 -8.32
CA GLY A 76 -6.46 -24.01 -8.35
C GLY A 76 -5.31 -24.14 -7.34
N TYR A 77 -5.60 -24.60 -6.12
CA TYR A 77 -4.57 -24.83 -5.11
C TYR A 77 -3.66 -26.02 -5.46
N ARG A 78 -4.21 -27.09 -6.04
CA ARG A 78 -3.42 -28.25 -6.49
C ARG A 78 -2.39 -27.87 -7.54
N TYR A 79 -2.77 -27.05 -8.54
CA TYR A 79 -1.83 -26.54 -9.53
C TYR A 79 -0.62 -25.85 -8.86
N ARG A 80 -0.89 -24.94 -7.91
CA ARG A 80 0.16 -24.24 -7.16
C ARG A 80 1.04 -25.21 -6.35
N TYR A 81 0.40 -26.15 -5.66
CA TYR A 81 1.09 -27.15 -4.84
C TYR A 81 2.03 -28.03 -5.67
N ASP A 82 1.55 -28.52 -6.81
CA ASP A 82 2.32 -29.37 -7.71
C ASP A 82 3.48 -28.60 -8.34
N TYR A 83 3.26 -27.34 -8.75
CA TYR A 83 4.33 -26.46 -9.24
C TYR A 83 5.46 -26.29 -8.20
N LEU A 84 5.12 -25.96 -6.95
CA LEU A 84 6.11 -25.76 -5.89
C LEU A 84 6.81 -27.06 -5.47
N SER A 85 6.15 -28.21 -5.61
CA SER A 85 6.77 -29.50 -5.32
C SER A 85 7.93 -29.80 -6.27
N LYS A 86 7.84 -29.31 -7.52
CA LYS A 86 8.85 -29.46 -8.57
C LYS A 86 9.91 -28.34 -8.55
N ASN A 87 9.55 -27.16 -8.05
CA ASN A 87 10.39 -25.95 -8.04
C ASN A 87 10.60 -25.47 -6.59
N LYS A 88 11.42 -26.20 -5.82
CA LYS A 88 11.54 -25.97 -4.37
C LYS A 88 12.23 -24.65 -4.01
N GLU A 89 13.14 -24.18 -4.85
CA GLU A 89 13.80 -22.88 -4.76
C GLU A 89 12.79 -21.72 -4.81
N GLN A 90 11.68 -21.89 -5.55
CA GLN A 90 10.61 -20.90 -5.59
C GLN A 90 9.88 -20.77 -4.24
N ILE A 91 9.86 -21.83 -3.42
CA ILE A 91 9.29 -21.77 -2.06
C ILE A 91 10.11 -20.79 -1.21
N LEU A 92 11.45 -20.85 -1.31
CA LEU A 92 12.34 -19.97 -0.56
C LEU A 92 12.24 -18.53 -1.06
N ALA A 93 12.28 -18.32 -2.38
CA ALA A 93 12.14 -17.00 -2.99
C ALA A 93 10.81 -16.34 -2.59
N MET A 94 9.71 -17.11 -2.60
CA MET A 94 8.40 -16.63 -2.18
C MET A 94 8.35 -16.21 -0.72
N ARG A 95 8.91 -17.02 0.20
CA ARG A 95 8.85 -16.76 1.65
C ARG A 95 9.49 -15.44 2.08
N ILE A 96 10.33 -14.84 1.22
CA ILE A 96 10.89 -13.51 1.44
C ILE A 96 9.80 -12.42 1.34
N PHE A 97 8.78 -12.64 0.50
CA PHE A 97 7.72 -11.68 0.23
C PHE A 97 6.37 -12.09 0.84
N TYR A 98 6.01 -13.38 0.79
CA TYR A 98 4.73 -13.89 1.28
C TYR A 98 4.73 -15.41 1.56
N TYR A 99 3.76 -15.88 2.33
CA TYR A 99 3.54 -17.31 2.56
C TYR A 99 2.41 -17.85 1.67
N ASP A 100 2.56 -19.04 1.08
CA ASP A 100 1.54 -19.66 0.19
C ASP A 100 0.14 -19.75 0.83
N ILE A 101 0.10 -19.90 2.16
CA ILE A 101 -1.11 -19.82 2.97
C ILE A 101 -0.80 -18.89 4.14
N THR A 102 -1.54 -17.79 4.22
CA THR A 102 -1.45 -16.81 5.29
C THR A 102 -2.78 -16.77 6.03
N LYS A 103 -2.74 -16.72 7.36
CA LYS A 103 -3.91 -16.46 8.19
C LYS A 103 -3.85 -15.07 8.80
N ILE A 104 -4.97 -14.38 8.81
CA ILE A 104 -5.11 -12.99 9.23
C ILE A 104 -6.16 -12.96 10.32
N LYS A 105 -5.87 -12.37 11.47
CA LYS A 105 -6.87 -12.11 12.51
C LYS A 105 -6.85 -10.63 12.84
N LEU A 106 -8.03 -10.07 13.04
CA LEU A 106 -8.11 -8.74 13.62
C LEU A 106 -7.56 -8.81 15.03
N LYS A 107 -6.39 -8.20 15.24
CA LYS A 107 -5.77 -8.10 16.55
C LYS A 107 -6.55 -7.06 17.36
N LYS A 108 -7.03 -7.42 18.55
CA LYS A 108 -7.48 -6.42 19.52
C LYS A 108 -6.25 -5.62 19.96
N PHE A 109 -6.38 -4.30 20.01
CA PHE A 109 -5.26 -3.42 20.36
C PHE A 109 -5.02 -3.51 21.87
N ASP A 110 -4.31 -4.56 22.29
CA ASP A 110 -4.08 -4.80 23.72
C ASP A 110 -2.97 -3.89 24.30
N ASN A 111 -2.27 -3.13 23.44
CA ASN A 111 -1.21 -2.21 23.85
C ASN A 111 -1.21 -0.91 23.01
N GLU A 112 -2.00 0.05 23.46
CA GLU A 112 -2.11 1.40 22.89
C GLU A 112 -0.77 2.15 22.84
N THR A 113 0.11 1.94 23.83
CA THR A 113 1.41 2.62 23.92
C THR A 113 2.32 2.26 22.75
N TYR A 114 2.45 0.97 22.42
CA TYR A 114 3.25 0.55 21.25
C TYR A 114 2.66 1.04 19.95
N PHE A 115 1.33 1.04 19.83
CA PHE A 115 0.66 1.57 18.65
C PHE A 115 0.96 3.06 18.45
N LEU A 116 0.79 3.88 19.50
CA LEU A 116 1.07 5.31 19.46
C LEU A 116 2.53 5.61 19.14
N LEU A 117 3.47 4.89 19.76
CA LEU A 117 4.89 5.03 19.46
C LEU A 117 5.20 4.65 18.00
N GLY A 118 4.63 3.55 17.51
CA GLY A 118 4.77 3.12 16.12
C GLY A 118 4.23 4.15 15.15
N PHE A 119 3.11 4.78 15.48
CA PHE A 119 2.52 5.85 14.69
C PHE A 119 3.41 7.10 14.64
N ILE A 120 3.87 7.60 15.79
CA ILE A 120 4.78 8.75 15.85
C ILE A 120 6.05 8.48 15.04
N ARG A 121 6.63 7.27 15.18
CA ARG A 121 7.77 6.85 14.37
C ARG A 121 7.45 6.87 12.87
N LYS A 122 6.26 6.41 12.48
CA LYS A 122 5.82 6.46 11.08
C LYS A 122 5.76 7.91 10.56
N ILE A 123 5.18 8.86 11.31
CA ILE A 123 5.19 10.29 10.90
C ILE A 123 6.63 10.78 10.73
N ASN A 124 7.52 10.45 11.67
CA ASN A 124 8.92 10.86 11.59
C ASN A 124 9.64 10.29 10.36
N TYR A 125 9.36 9.04 9.97
CA TYR A 125 9.87 8.49 8.71
C TYR A 125 9.34 9.25 7.48
N GLU A 126 8.08 9.69 7.50
CA GLU A 126 7.54 10.56 6.43
C GLU A 126 8.26 11.91 6.37
N ILE A 127 8.57 12.52 7.52
CA ILE A 127 9.25 13.83 7.62
C ILE A 127 10.69 13.75 7.14
N ILE A 128 11.44 12.75 7.60
CA ILE A 128 12.86 12.58 7.25
C ILE A 128 12.95 12.41 5.74
N GLY A 129 12.13 11.50 5.19
CA GLY A 129 12.22 11.08 3.80
C GLY A 129 13.56 10.41 3.48
N SER A 130 13.61 9.57 2.46
CA SER A 130 14.86 8.91 2.08
C SER A 130 14.99 8.82 0.56
N ARG A 131 16.24 8.70 0.10
CA ARG A 131 16.58 8.37 -1.27
C ARG A 131 17.62 7.25 -1.25
N SER A 132 17.21 6.06 -1.68
CA SER A 132 18.02 4.85 -1.65
C SER A 132 18.40 4.43 -3.07
N LYS A 133 19.62 3.93 -3.24
CA LYS A 133 20.08 3.30 -4.48
C LYS A 133 20.23 1.81 -4.25
N VAL A 134 19.56 1.00 -5.06
CA VAL A 134 19.62 -0.47 -4.97
C VAL A 134 20.35 -0.99 -6.20
N TYR A 135 21.40 -1.77 -5.95
CA TYR A 135 22.19 -2.43 -6.98
C TYR A 135 21.91 -3.93 -6.95
N LEU A 136 21.58 -4.50 -8.10
CA LEU A 136 21.48 -5.92 -8.32
C LEU A 136 22.80 -6.43 -8.90
N CYS A 137 23.45 -7.32 -8.15
CA CYS A 137 24.62 -8.04 -8.63
C CYS A 137 24.18 -9.14 -9.60
N LYS A 138 24.71 -9.10 -10.82
CA LYS A 138 24.53 -10.12 -11.84
C LYS A 138 25.44 -11.34 -11.55
N PRO A 139 25.16 -12.52 -12.13
CA PRO A 139 26.01 -13.70 -11.95
C PRO A 139 27.47 -13.52 -12.36
N ASN A 140 27.77 -12.57 -13.26
CA ASN A 140 29.11 -12.21 -13.68
C ASN A 140 29.82 -11.19 -12.75
N MET A 141 29.28 -10.94 -11.56
CA MET A 141 29.80 -9.99 -10.57
C MET A 141 29.75 -8.51 -10.99
N GLU A 142 29.05 -8.19 -12.08
CA GLU A 142 28.73 -6.81 -12.45
C GLU A 142 27.45 -6.34 -11.76
N TYR A 143 27.34 -5.04 -11.52
CA TYR A 143 26.10 -4.45 -11.01
C TYR A 143 25.28 -3.83 -12.15
N ASN A 144 23.95 -3.87 -12.03
CA ASN A 144 23.09 -3.06 -12.88
C ASN A 144 23.22 -1.56 -12.56
N THR A 145 22.69 -0.72 -13.46
CA THR A 145 22.36 0.66 -13.10
C THR A 145 21.42 0.64 -11.89
N PRO A 146 21.70 1.41 -10.82
CA PRO A 146 20.93 1.30 -9.61
C PRO A 146 19.50 1.82 -9.78
N ASP A 147 18.55 1.08 -9.22
CA ASP A 147 17.20 1.59 -9.03
C ASP A 147 17.22 2.64 -7.92
N ILE A 148 16.51 3.76 -8.14
CA ILE A 148 16.42 4.86 -7.19
C ILE A 148 15.04 4.88 -6.54
N TYR A 149 15.00 4.64 -5.24
CA TYR A 149 13.76 4.65 -4.46
C TYR A 149 13.69 5.91 -3.60
N HIS A 150 12.51 6.51 -3.53
CA HIS A 150 12.23 7.64 -2.66
C HIS A 150 11.15 7.26 -1.65
N GLU A 151 11.28 7.75 -0.42
CA GLU A 151 10.32 7.49 0.65
C GLU A 151 9.93 8.78 1.36
N GLY A 152 8.74 8.78 1.98
CA GLY A 152 8.24 9.92 2.74
C GLY A 152 8.09 11.19 1.90
N ILE A 153 8.45 12.34 2.47
CA ILE A 153 8.39 13.64 1.79
C ILE A 153 9.32 13.71 0.57
N ALA A 154 10.38 12.89 0.53
CA ALA A 154 11.33 12.85 -0.58
C ALA A 154 10.69 12.33 -1.89
N CYS A 155 9.56 11.62 -1.82
CA CYS A 155 8.78 11.23 -3.01
C CYS A 155 8.39 12.44 -3.87
N LEU A 156 8.04 13.57 -3.25
CA LEU A 156 7.73 14.80 -3.97
C LEU A 156 8.94 15.34 -4.73
N ALA A 157 10.11 15.33 -4.08
CA ALA A 157 11.35 15.76 -4.70
C ALA A 157 11.73 14.85 -5.87
N GLY A 158 11.62 13.53 -5.69
CA GLY A 158 11.87 12.54 -6.74
C GLY A 158 10.97 12.74 -7.96
N ILE A 159 9.65 12.89 -7.76
CA ILE A 159 8.71 13.15 -8.87
C ILE A 159 9.07 14.45 -9.60
N LYS A 160 9.40 15.51 -8.86
CA LYS A 160 9.80 16.80 -9.46
C LYS A 160 11.10 16.68 -10.27
N GLU A 161 12.11 16.00 -9.74
CA GLU A 161 13.38 15.76 -10.44
C GLU A 161 13.15 14.96 -11.72
N SER A 162 12.38 13.87 -11.64
CA SER A 162 12.01 13.07 -12.80
C SER A 162 11.26 13.90 -13.85
N LEU A 163 10.23 14.65 -13.47
CA LEU A 163 9.49 15.47 -14.43
C LEU A 163 10.37 16.50 -15.14
N LYS A 164 11.28 17.15 -14.41
CA LYS A 164 12.23 18.11 -15.01
C LYS A 164 13.14 17.44 -16.03
N LYS A 165 13.79 16.35 -15.62
CA LYS A 165 14.70 15.62 -16.50
C LYS A 165 14.01 15.12 -17.77
N PHE A 166 12.75 14.72 -17.67
CA PHE A 166 11.92 14.31 -18.80
C PHE A 166 11.63 15.48 -19.75
N ILE A 167 11.18 16.62 -19.22
CA ILE A 167 10.94 17.85 -20.02
C ILE A 167 12.23 18.31 -20.71
N ASP A 168 13.37 18.20 -20.02
CA ASP A 168 14.69 18.60 -20.53
C ASP A 168 15.30 17.57 -21.51
N GLY A 169 14.64 16.43 -21.76
CA GLY A 169 15.11 15.38 -22.65
C GLY A 169 16.34 14.59 -22.14
N THR A 170 16.67 14.71 -20.85
CA THR A 170 17.87 14.10 -20.25
C THR A 170 17.70 12.63 -19.85
N ILE A 171 16.47 12.13 -19.90
CA ILE A 171 16.10 10.72 -19.66
C ILE A 171 15.00 10.34 -20.65
N GLY A 172 15.04 9.11 -21.14
CA GLY A 172 14.06 8.57 -22.09
C GLY A 172 12.81 7.98 -21.42
N ASP A 173 11.87 7.54 -22.26
CA ASP A 173 10.55 7.03 -21.85
C ASP A 173 10.62 5.83 -20.87
N ILE A 174 11.65 4.99 -20.95
CA ILE A 174 11.73 3.73 -20.18
C ILE A 174 12.20 3.94 -18.72
N ASP A 175 12.94 5.00 -18.41
CA ASP A 175 13.71 5.06 -17.16
C ASP A 175 12.93 5.59 -15.94
N CYS A 176 11.72 6.16 -16.08
CA CYS A 176 10.93 6.53 -14.89
C CYS A 176 9.40 6.41 -14.99
N TYR A 177 8.81 5.96 -16.11
CA TYR A 177 7.62 6.67 -16.57
C TYR A 177 6.35 5.91 -16.89
N ASP A 178 6.34 4.57 -16.91
CA ASP A 178 5.09 3.80 -17.03
C ASP A 178 4.08 4.05 -15.89
N ARG A 179 4.44 4.89 -14.90
CA ARG A 179 3.77 4.95 -13.61
C ARG A 179 3.62 6.33 -13.01
N LEU A 180 3.72 7.49 -13.70
CA LEU A 180 3.49 8.76 -12.97
C LEU A 180 2.09 8.84 -12.39
N THR A 181 1.06 8.60 -13.19
CA THR A 181 -0.33 8.57 -12.73
C THR A 181 -0.50 7.56 -11.61
N LEU A 182 0.06 6.35 -11.75
CA LEU A 182 0.05 5.33 -10.71
C LEU A 182 0.83 5.74 -9.46
N SER A 183 1.95 6.44 -9.59
CA SER A 183 2.79 6.88 -8.47
C SER A 183 2.11 8.01 -7.70
N LEU A 184 1.49 8.95 -8.41
CA LEU A 184 0.66 9.98 -7.81
C LEU A 184 -0.58 9.40 -7.14
N LEU A 185 -1.20 8.37 -7.74
CA LEU A 185 -2.31 7.63 -7.12
C LEU A 185 -1.86 6.94 -5.84
N LYS A 186 -0.80 6.13 -5.88
CA LYS A 186 -0.25 5.44 -4.70
C LYS A 186 0.15 6.42 -3.61
N LEU A 187 0.75 7.55 -4.00
CA LEU A 187 1.15 8.59 -3.08
C LEU A 187 -0.07 9.31 -2.46
N TYR A 188 -1.15 9.53 -3.22
CA TYR A 188 -2.42 10.02 -2.70
C TYR A 188 -3.05 9.03 -1.71
N GLU A 189 -3.15 7.75 -2.08
CA GLU A 189 -3.70 6.69 -1.24
C GLU A 189 -2.93 6.55 0.08
N HIS A 190 -1.60 6.52 0.01
CA HIS A 190 -0.72 6.49 1.19
C HIS A 190 -0.99 7.67 2.13
N ARG A 191 -1.07 8.90 1.59
CA ARG A 191 -1.37 10.10 2.39
C ARG A 191 -2.79 10.05 2.99
N LYS A 192 -3.78 9.52 2.27
CA LYS A 192 -5.13 9.32 2.81
C LYS A 192 -5.15 8.30 3.94
N ILE A 193 -4.33 7.25 3.89
CA ILE A 193 -4.16 6.30 5.00
C ILE A 193 -3.57 7.03 6.21
N LEU A 194 -2.52 7.85 6.02
CA LEU A 194 -1.94 8.62 7.12
C LEU A 194 -2.94 9.62 7.73
N LEU A 195 -3.69 10.34 6.89
CA LEU A 195 -4.75 11.25 7.33
C LEU A 195 -5.85 10.52 8.12
N ARG A 196 -6.27 9.35 7.65
CA ARG A 196 -7.24 8.52 8.36
C ARG A 196 -6.72 8.14 9.75
N ASN A 197 -5.44 7.79 9.85
CA ASN A 197 -4.82 7.48 11.13
C ASN A 197 -4.74 8.72 12.06
N PHE A 198 -4.44 9.91 11.52
CA PHE A 198 -4.47 11.15 12.31
C PHE A 198 -5.86 11.41 12.90
N LYS A 199 -6.91 11.35 12.06
CA LYS A 199 -8.30 11.57 12.50
C LYS A 199 -8.74 10.51 13.51
N TRP A 200 -8.45 9.24 13.22
CA TRP A 200 -8.77 8.14 14.11
C TRP A 200 -8.12 8.31 15.48
N LEU A 201 -6.83 8.69 15.54
CA LEU A 201 -6.16 8.94 16.83
C LEU A 201 -6.77 10.09 17.61
N TYR A 202 -7.04 11.20 16.93
CA TYR A 202 -7.65 12.38 17.52
C TYR A 202 -9.01 12.04 18.16
N GLU A 203 -9.85 11.29 17.44
CA GLU A 203 -11.17 10.87 17.89
C GLU A 203 -11.12 9.77 18.95
N HIS A 204 -10.35 8.71 18.71
CA HIS A 204 -10.29 7.52 19.57
C HIS A 204 -9.77 7.84 20.97
N PHE A 205 -8.77 8.72 21.06
CA PHE A 205 -8.19 9.15 22.33
C PHE A 205 -8.81 10.45 22.87
N ASN A 206 -9.85 10.97 22.23
CA ASN A 206 -10.56 12.19 22.62
C ASN A 206 -9.61 13.37 22.87
N ILE A 207 -8.70 13.63 21.93
CA ILE A 207 -7.66 14.64 22.07
C ILE A 207 -8.28 16.04 21.90
N SER A 208 -8.41 16.80 22.99
CA SER A 208 -8.99 18.15 22.97
C SER A 208 -7.96 19.25 22.65
N ASN A 209 -7.21 19.12 21.55
CA ASN A 209 -6.25 20.13 21.09
C ASN A 209 -6.69 20.77 19.76
N PRO A 210 -7.19 22.02 19.75
CA PRO A 210 -7.65 22.69 18.53
C PRO A 210 -6.55 22.97 17.51
N GLU A 211 -5.31 23.23 17.96
CA GLU A 211 -4.19 23.46 17.05
C GLU A 211 -3.83 22.17 16.31
N LEU A 212 -3.86 21.02 16.99
CA LEU A 212 -3.59 19.73 16.37
C LEU A 212 -4.65 19.42 15.31
N LEU A 213 -5.92 19.67 15.63
CA LEU A 213 -7.01 19.50 14.66
C LEU A 213 -6.81 20.41 13.42
N SER A 214 -6.37 21.64 13.63
CA SER A 214 -6.03 22.57 12.55
C SER A 214 -4.92 22.02 11.65
N GLU A 215 -3.86 21.44 12.22
CA GLU A 215 -2.77 20.84 11.45
C GLU A 215 -3.20 19.54 10.73
N ILE A 216 -4.07 18.73 11.33
CA ILE A 216 -4.69 17.58 10.65
C ILE A 216 -5.49 18.05 9.43
N ASN A 217 -6.25 19.14 9.56
CA ASN A 217 -6.99 19.74 8.45
C ASN A 217 -6.06 20.35 7.39
N ASN A 218 -4.91 20.90 7.79
CA ASN A 218 -3.88 21.33 6.84
C ASN A 218 -3.29 20.15 6.07
N TYR A 219 -3.08 19.01 6.71
CA TYR A 219 -2.59 17.81 6.05
C TYR A 219 -3.63 17.22 5.07
N GLU A 220 -4.93 17.37 5.37
CA GLU A 220 -6.00 17.05 4.43
C GLU A 220 -5.89 17.88 3.13
N LYS A 221 -5.57 19.16 3.23
CA LYS A 221 -5.30 20.00 2.05
C LYS A 221 -4.09 19.50 1.25
N CYS A 222 -3.04 19.00 1.91
CA CYS A 222 -1.92 18.34 1.23
C CYS A 222 -2.40 17.11 0.45
N CYS A 223 -3.28 16.28 1.04
CA CYS A 223 -3.86 15.12 0.35
C CYS A 223 -4.63 15.54 -0.91
N GLU A 224 -5.46 16.58 -0.82
CA GLU A 224 -6.24 17.07 -1.96
C GLU A 224 -5.36 17.70 -3.06
N ASN A 225 -4.25 18.33 -2.71
CA ASN A 225 -3.28 18.81 -3.70
C ASN A 225 -2.64 17.64 -4.47
N VAL A 226 -2.38 16.51 -3.82
CA VAL A 226 -1.81 15.31 -4.47
C VAL A 226 -2.86 14.66 -5.35
N LYS A 227 -4.12 14.60 -4.91
CA LYS A 227 -5.25 14.20 -5.75
C LYS A 227 -5.34 15.08 -7.00
N LYS A 228 -5.14 16.38 -6.87
CA LYS A 228 -5.12 17.31 -8.01
C LYS A 228 -3.97 17.01 -8.97
N MET A 229 -2.77 16.72 -8.46
CA MET A 229 -1.64 16.27 -9.29
C MET A 229 -1.98 14.99 -10.05
N TYR A 230 -2.52 13.98 -9.34
CA TYR A 230 -2.99 12.73 -9.91
C TYR A 230 -4.03 12.96 -11.01
N SER A 231 -5.05 13.78 -10.77
CA SER A 231 -6.10 14.07 -11.77
C SER A 231 -5.55 14.79 -13.00
N ILE A 232 -4.55 15.67 -12.84
CA ILE A 232 -3.87 16.29 -13.99
C ILE A 232 -3.15 15.22 -14.82
N SER A 233 -2.40 14.33 -14.17
CA SER A 233 -1.68 13.23 -14.81
C SER A 233 -2.63 12.27 -15.52
N LEU A 234 -3.70 11.82 -14.85
CA LEU A 234 -4.72 10.93 -15.41
C LEU A 234 -5.42 11.56 -16.62
N LYS A 235 -5.78 12.85 -16.53
CA LYS A 235 -6.37 13.56 -17.68
C LYS A 235 -5.41 13.60 -18.87
N ASN A 236 -4.11 13.77 -18.61
CA ASN A 236 -3.10 13.75 -19.65
C ASN A 236 -3.00 12.37 -20.30
N ASP A 237 -2.95 11.30 -19.52
CA ASP A 237 -2.90 9.92 -20.04
C ASP A 237 -4.14 9.60 -20.90
N LEU A 238 -5.33 9.95 -20.42
CA LEU A 238 -6.59 9.71 -21.14
C LEU A 238 -6.66 10.48 -22.47
N ALA A 239 -6.13 11.71 -22.51
CA ALA A 239 -6.09 12.51 -23.72
C ALA A 239 -5.19 11.91 -24.82
N HIS A 240 -4.28 11.01 -24.44
CA HIS A 240 -3.35 10.36 -25.35
C HIS A 240 -3.62 8.85 -25.47
N GLU A 241 -4.87 8.41 -25.23
CA GLU A 241 -5.28 7.01 -25.35
C GLU A 241 -4.46 6.05 -24.47
N GLY A 242 -4.00 6.53 -23.32
CA GLY A 242 -3.12 5.76 -22.43
C GLY A 242 -1.66 5.71 -22.89
N LYS A 243 -1.27 6.46 -23.94
CA LYS A 243 0.14 6.72 -24.21
C LYS A 243 0.69 7.57 -23.08
N PHE A 244 1.55 6.96 -22.29
CA PHE A 244 2.23 7.64 -21.21
C PHE A 244 3.24 8.64 -21.78
N PHE A 245 3.34 9.80 -21.15
CA PHE A 245 4.44 10.74 -21.36
C PHE A 245 4.69 11.18 -22.79
N VAL A 246 3.69 11.83 -23.39
CA VAL A 246 3.84 12.57 -24.64
C VAL A 246 4.61 13.88 -24.36
N LEU A 247 5.57 14.24 -25.22
CA LEU A 247 6.24 15.55 -25.20
C LEU A 247 5.60 16.48 -26.23
N ASP A 248 4.34 16.81 -25.99
CA ASP A 248 3.63 17.86 -26.70
C ASP A 248 3.37 19.06 -25.79
N ASP A 249 2.93 20.18 -26.38
CA ASP A 249 2.68 21.42 -25.64
C ASP A 249 1.66 21.23 -24.50
N ILE A 250 0.71 20.31 -24.66
CA ILE A 250 -0.34 20.04 -23.67
C ILE A 250 0.26 19.32 -22.45
N SER A 251 1.02 18.27 -22.70
CA SER A 251 1.66 17.45 -21.67
C SER A 251 2.73 18.23 -20.92
N VAL A 252 3.55 19.01 -21.61
CA VAL A 252 4.56 19.88 -20.96
C VAL A 252 3.89 20.88 -20.01
N LYS A 253 2.78 21.50 -20.42
CA LYS A 253 1.99 22.39 -19.54
C LYS A 253 1.43 21.63 -18.33
N ALA A 254 0.96 20.40 -18.51
CA ALA A 254 0.48 19.55 -17.42
C ALA A 254 1.59 19.22 -16.42
N TYR A 255 2.77 18.82 -16.89
CA TYR A 255 3.92 18.50 -16.04
C TYR A 255 4.45 19.72 -15.28
N LEU A 256 4.57 20.87 -15.95
CA LEU A 256 4.96 22.13 -15.30
C LEU A 256 3.97 22.53 -14.20
N LYS A 257 2.67 22.31 -14.42
CA LYS A 257 1.64 22.53 -13.40
C LYS A 257 1.81 21.60 -12.20
N ILE A 258 2.12 20.32 -12.43
CA ILE A 258 2.42 19.36 -11.35
C ILE A 258 3.68 19.79 -10.59
N ILE A 259 4.76 20.16 -11.28
CA ILE A 259 5.99 20.69 -10.67
C ILE A 259 5.71 21.91 -9.79
N GLY A 260 4.85 22.83 -10.25
CA GLY A 260 4.43 24.00 -9.49
C GLY A 260 3.71 23.62 -8.19
N LEU A 261 2.75 22.69 -8.28
CA LEU A 261 2.04 22.17 -7.10
C LEU A 261 2.99 21.46 -6.12
N ILE A 262 3.94 20.67 -6.62
CA ILE A 262 4.93 20.00 -5.77
C ILE A 262 5.78 21.03 -5.03
N THR A 263 6.21 22.08 -5.74
CA THR A 263 7.09 23.12 -5.19
C THR A 263 6.41 23.89 -4.07
N SER A 264 5.14 24.25 -4.21
CA SER A 264 4.38 24.92 -3.14
C SER A 264 4.02 23.97 -1.99
N GLN A 265 3.77 22.69 -2.29
CA GLN A 265 3.39 21.72 -1.27
C GLN A 265 4.55 21.28 -0.38
N PHE A 266 5.77 21.10 -0.91
CA PHE A 266 6.85 20.44 -0.18
C PHE A 266 7.12 21.06 1.20
N ALA A 267 7.33 22.37 1.27
CA ALA A 267 7.61 23.06 2.53
C ALA A 267 6.39 23.10 3.45
N PHE A 268 5.18 23.26 2.87
CA PHE A 268 3.93 23.29 3.62
C PHE A 268 3.64 21.94 4.28
N GLU A 269 3.71 20.85 3.52
CA GLU A 269 3.47 19.50 4.03
C GLU A 269 4.52 19.10 5.06
N LEU A 270 5.81 19.43 4.83
CA LEU A 270 6.87 19.17 5.79
C LEU A 270 6.61 19.87 7.13
N LYS A 271 6.20 21.14 7.08
CA LYS A 271 5.86 21.93 8.28
C LYS A 271 4.68 21.31 9.02
N THR A 272 3.61 20.98 8.30
CA THR A 272 2.40 20.39 8.90
C THR A 272 2.70 19.03 9.53
N LEU A 273 3.43 18.15 8.85
CA LEU A 273 3.82 16.85 9.41
C LEU A 273 4.67 16.99 10.67
N LYS A 274 5.65 17.92 10.69
CA LYS A 274 6.48 18.20 11.88
C LYS A 274 5.63 18.62 13.06
N LYS A 275 4.73 19.58 12.87
CA LYS A 275 3.82 20.03 13.92
C LYS A 275 2.93 18.90 14.42
N CYS A 276 2.31 18.12 13.53
CA CYS A 276 1.54 16.95 13.94
C CYS A 276 2.39 15.99 14.78
N SER A 277 3.61 15.66 14.34
CA SER A 277 4.52 14.78 15.07
C SER A 277 4.85 15.30 16.47
N GLU A 278 5.22 16.58 16.58
CA GLU A 278 5.55 17.25 17.85
C GLU A 278 4.36 17.21 18.82
N MET A 279 3.16 17.55 18.34
CA MET A 279 1.96 17.62 19.16
C MET A 279 1.47 16.23 19.60
N PHE A 280 1.50 15.22 18.70
CA PHE A 280 1.22 13.84 19.07
C PHE A 280 2.25 13.29 20.05
N THR A 281 3.52 13.67 19.90
CA THR A 281 4.60 13.26 20.82
C THR A 281 4.40 13.86 22.20
N ALA A 282 4.13 15.16 22.30
CA ALA A 282 3.84 15.84 23.56
C ALA A 282 2.64 15.20 24.26
N TRP A 283 1.53 15.04 23.54
CA TRP A 283 0.32 14.41 24.07
C TRP A 283 0.57 12.97 24.53
N PHE A 284 1.38 12.19 23.80
CA PHE A 284 1.72 10.82 24.17
C PHE A 284 2.45 10.73 25.52
N TYR A 285 3.38 11.64 25.79
CA TYR A 285 4.08 11.67 27.07
C TYR A 285 3.14 12.02 28.23
N ASP A 286 2.23 12.96 28.03
CA ASP A 286 1.20 13.31 29.01
C ASP A 286 0.27 12.13 29.29
N TYR A 287 -0.24 11.50 28.22
CA TYR A 287 -1.10 10.32 28.29
C TYR A 287 -0.41 9.18 29.06
N ARG A 288 0.87 8.89 28.77
CA ARG A 288 1.63 7.84 29.46
C ARG A 288 1.84 8.16 30.94
N ALA A 289 2.09 9.42 31.27
CA ALA A 289 2.25 9.85 32.66
C ALA A 289 0.95 9.69 33.45
N ILE A 290 -0.21 10.04 32.86
CA ILE A 290 -1.53 9.84 33.46
C ILE A 290 -1.83 8.35 33.63
N LYS A 291 -1.64 7.55 32.58
CA LYS A 291 -1.90 6.11 32.63
C LYS A 291 -1.08 5.41 33.72
N LYS A 292 0.19 5.77 33.84
CA LYS A 292 1.05 5.23 34.90
C LYS A 292 0.54 5.57 36.30
N LYS A 293 0.04 6.79 36.54
CA LYS A 293 -0.55 7.16 37.84
C LYS A 293 -1.76 6.28 38.18
N ILE A 294 -2.66 6.09 37.20
CA ILE A 294 -3.85 5.23 37.34
C ILE A 294 -3.43 3.78 37.65
N GLU A 295 -2.44 3.24 36.93
CA GLU A 295 -1.89 1.89 37.17
C GLU A 295 -1.21 1.78 38.55
N ASP A 296 -0.58 2.85 39.02
CA ASP A 296 0.06 2.96 40.35
C ASP A 296 -0.96 3.22 41.48
N GLY A 297 -2.27 3.29 41.17
CA GLY A 297 -3.34 3.52 42.15
C GLY A 297 -3.40 4.94 42.73
N LYS A 298 -2.89 5.94 41.99
CA LYS A 298 -2.85 7.36 42.35
C LYS A 298 -3.72 8.20 41.42
#